data_AF-A0A7Z9CZ08-F1
#
_entry.id   AF-A0A7Z9CZ08-F1
#
_cell.length_a   1.000
_cell.length_b   1.000
_cell.length_c   1.000
_cell.angle_alpha   90.00
_cell.angle_beta   90.00
_cell.angle_gamma   90.00
#
_symmetry.space_group_name_H-M   'P 1'
#
loop_
_entity.id
_entity.type
_entity.pdbx_description
1 polymer ?
#
loop_
_entity_poly.entity_id
_entity_poly.type
_entity_poly.pdbx_seq_one_letter_code
_entity_poly.pdbx_strand_id
1 'polypeptide(L)'
;MLSDFNTEQQTLIEKLSLVDDLETWAIYTRHLEKEVKKNIYECARRLWIKRKILDGSLLLHPNARNDLIEREYRPLSIHKKMIWASVLVSYKGEDSKAYFKRIKGKIIKKYGLKWWKDVDSRIKPAYAAQQRILKRVGALGPGVKYFASQSSFVGSMLNDEIDAALRMIPED
;
A
#
# COMPACT_ATOMS: atom_id res chain seq x y z
N MET A 1 11.24 -5.23 -16.69
CA MET A 1 11.24 -5.54 -15.24
C MET A 1 11.13 -7.03 -14.96
N LEU A 2 10.37 -7.81 -15.75
CA LEU A 2 10.22 -9.25 -15.54
C LEU A 2 11.08 -10.13 -16.48
N SER A 3 11.76 -9.53 -17.46
CA SER A 3 12.56 -10.20 -18.50
C SER A 3 13.63 -11.16 -17.97
N ASP A 4 14.11 -10.91 -16.74
CA ASP A 4 15.23 -11.64 -16.14
C ASP A 4 14.75 -12.89 -15.36
N PHE A 5 13.44 -13.11 -15.32
CA PHE A 5 12.81 -14.24 -14.63
C PHE A 5 12.27 -15.25 -15.64
N ASN A 6 12.29 -16.53 -15.29
CA ASN A 6 11.62 -17.55 -16.09
C ASN A 6 10.09 -17.42 -16.01
N THR A 7 9.36 -18.08 -16.91
CA THR A 7 7.89 -17.95 -17.03
C THR A 7 7.14 -18.26 -15.73
N GLU A 8 7.59 -19.27 -14.98
CA GLU A 8 6.98 -19.64 -13.69
C GLU A 8 7.17 -18.55 -12.63
N GLN A 9 8.37 -17.97 -12.56
CA GLN A 9 8.70 -16.89 -11.66
C GLN A 9 7.94 -15.60 -12.02
N GLN A 10 7.81 -15.28 -13.31
CA GLN A 10 7.00 -14.15 -13.78
C GLN A 10 5.54 -14.31 -13.35
N THR A 11 4.96 -15.48 -13.60
CA THR A 11 3.59 -15.83 -13.20
C THR A 11 3.41 -15.70 -11.68
N LEU A 12 4.38 -16.15 -10.90
CA LEU A 12 4.35 -16.05 -9.45
C LEU A 12 4.45 -14.59 -8.97
N ILE A 13 5.31 -13.78 -9.58
CA ILE A 13 5.44 -12.35 -9.28
C ILE A 13 4.09 -11.64 -9.50
N GLU A 14 3.44 -11.91 -10.62
CA GLU A 14 2.11 -11.35 -10.93
C GLU A 14 1.07 -11.81 -9.91
N LYS A 15 0.98 -13.11 -9.63
CA LYS A 15 0.07 -13.67 -8.62
C LYS A 15 0.26 -13.02 -7.26
N LEU A 16 1.50 -12.91 -6.78
CA LEU A 16 1.80 -12.26 -5.50
C LEU A 16 1.40 -10.78 -5.51
N SER A 17 1.64 -10.07 -6.62
CA SER A 17 1.29 -8.65 -6.73
C SER A 17 -0.20 -8.35 -6.60
N LEU A 18 -1.05 -9.37 -6.81
CA LEU A 18 -2.50 -9.29 -6.67
C LEU A 18 -2.99 -9.55 -5.23
N VAL A 19 -2.15 -10.16 -4.40
CA VAL A 19 -2.49 -10.57 -3.04
C VAL A 19 -2.23 -9.44 -2.05
N ASP A 20 -3.29 -8.95 -1.40
CA ASP A 20 -3.24 -7.83 -0.46
C ASP A 20 -2.71 -8.21 0.92
N ASP A 21 -2.95 -9.44 1.38
CA ASP A 21 -2.34 -9.91 2.61
C ASP A 21 -0.90 -10.38 2.35
N LEU A 22 0.05 -9.48 2.56
CA LEU A 22 1.47 -9.72 2.39
C LEU A 22 2.02 -10.85 3.27
N GLU A 23 1.32 -11.28 4.34
CA GLU A 23 1.75 -12.43 5.13
C GLU A 23 1.61 -13.76 4.37
N THR A 24 0.62 -13.85 3.49
CA THR A 24 0.33 -15.08 2.74
C THR A 24 1.36 -15.35 1.65
N TRP A 25 2.15 -14.34 1.24
CA TRP A 25 3.21 -14.48 0.24
C TRP A 25 4.23 -15.55 0.62
N ALA A 26 4.44 -15.80 1.92
CA ALA A 26 5.33 -16.84 2.40
C ALA A 26 4.85 -18.25 2.05
N ILE A 27 3.54 -18.45 1.93
CA ILE A 27 2.90 -19.73 1.59
C ILE A 27 3.24 -20.08 0.13
N TYR A 28 3.04 -19.14 -0.79
CA TYR A 28 3.30 -19.33 -2.22
C TYR A 28 4.78 -19.52 -2.58
N THR A 29 5.69 -19.08 -1.69
CA THR A 29 7.14 -19.08 -1.95
C THR A 29 7.91 -20.00 -1.00
N ARG A 30 7.23 -20.99 -0.39
CA ARG A 30 7.86 -21.89 0.59
C ARG A 30 8.90 -22.82 -0.03
N HIS A 31 8.71 -23.20 -1.28
CA HIS A 31 9.57 -24.12 -2.04
C HIS A 31 10.77 -23.42 -2.69
N LEU A 32 10.84 -22.09 -2.64
CA LEU A 32 11.87 -21.31 -3.31
C LEU A 32 13.06 -21.04 -2.40
N GLU A 33 14.24 -21.01 -3.00
CA GLU A 33 15.47 -20.60 -2.34
C GLU A 33 15.42 -19.12 -1.92
N LYS A 34 16.23 -18.79 -0.92
CA LYS A 34 16.22 -17.48 -0.24
C LYS A 34 16.49 -16.31 -1.20
N GLU A 35 17.48 -16.41 -2.07
CA GLU A 35 17.84 -15.32 -3.00
C GLU A 35 16.79 -15.17 -4.12
N VAL A 36 16.31 -16.27 -4.68
CA VAL A 36 15.20 -16.26 -5.65
C VAL A 36 13.95 -15.60 -5.05
N LYS A 37 13.59 -15.99 -3.83
CA LYS A 37 12.47 -15.43 -3.09
C LYS A 37 12.61 -13.93 -2.85
N LYS A 38 13.82 -13.46 -2.53
CA LYS A 38 14.10 -12.03 -2.34
C LYS A 38 13.82 -11.22 -3.61
N ASN A 39 14.31 -11.70 -4.76
CA ASN A 39 14.11 -11.04 -6.06
C ASN A 39 12.63 -11.04 -6.47
N ILE A 40 11.93 -12.16 -6.31
CA ILE A 40 10.49 -12.27 -6.58
C ILE A 40 9.70 -11.32 -5.69
N TYR A 41 9.99 -11.27 -4.38
CA TYR A 41 9.31 -10.35 -3.46
C TYR A 41 9.57 -8.90 -3.81
N GLU A 42 10.77 -8.56 -4.28
CA GLU A 42 11.07 -7.20 -4.69
C GLU A 42 10.23 -6.77 -5.89
N CYS A 43 10.19 -7.57 -6.96
CA CYS A 43 9.39 -7.29 -8.16
C CYS A 43 7.89 -7.29 -7.86
N ALA A 44 7.39 -8.32 -7.15
CA ALA A 44 5.98 -8.42 -6.79
C ALA A 44 5.55 -7.23 -5.94
N ARG A 45 6.39 -6.77 -5.00
CA ARG A 45 6.10 -5.59 -4.17
C ARG A 45 6.02 -4.32 -5.01
N ARG A 46 6.90 -4.13 -6.00
CA ARG A 46 6.85 -2.96 -6.89
C ARG A 46 5.54 -2.93 -7.68
N LEU A 47 5.13 -4.06 -8.24
CA LEU A 47 3.85 -4.20 -8.95
C LEU A 47 2.66 -3.99 -8.02
N TRP A 48 2.70 -4.55 -6.81
CA TRP A 48 1.68 -4.35 -5.80
C TRP A 48 1.55 -2.86 -5.44
N ILE A 49 2.66 -2.17 -5.14
CA ILE A 49 2.63 -0.73 -4.83
C ILE A 49 2.04 0.06 -6.00
N LYS A 50 2.49 -0.20 -7.24
CA LYS A 50 1.95 0.45 -8.44
C LYS A 50 0.44 0.29 -8.53
N ARG A 51 -0.06 -0.94 -8.39
CA ARG A 51 -1.50 -1.24 -8.42
C ARG A 51 -2.25 -0.47 -7.32
N LYS A 52 -1.76 -0.52 -6.08
CA LYS A 52 -2.44 0.11 -4.93
C LYS A 52 -2.39 1.64 -4.94
N ILE A 53 -1.42 2.23 -5.64
CA ILE A 53 -1.41 3.68 -5.93
C ILE A 53 -2.46 4.00 -6.99
N LEU A 54 -2.51 3.23 -8.08
CA LEU A 54 -3.45 3.46 -9.19
C LEU A 54 -4.91 3.28 -8.78
N ASP A 55 -5.21 2.34 -7.90
CA ASP A 55 -6.57 2.13 -7.38
C ASP A 55 -6.94 3.04 -6.18
N GLY A 56 -6.00 3.88 -5.72
CA GLY A 56 -6.19 4.80 -4.61
C GLY A 56 -6.31 4.15 -3.22
N SER A 57 -6.03 2.85 -3.09
CA SER A 57 -6.17 2.12 -1.82
C SER A 57 -4.93 2.17 -0.92
N LEU A 58 -3.79 2.65 -1.45
CA LEU A 58 -2.57 2.87 -0.68
C LEU A 58 -2.55 4.29 -0.07
N LEU A 59 -2.70 4.35 1.25
CA LEU A 59 -2.79 5.59 2.02
C LEU A 59 -1.38 6.13 2.28
N LEU A 60 -0.88 6.97 1.38
CA LEU A 60 0.43 7.61 1.46
C LEU A 60 0.29 9.13 1.44
N HIS A 61 1.22 9.82 2.09
CA HIS A 61 1.38 11.25 1.88
C HIS A 61 1.64 11.54 0.38
N PRO A 62 1.04 12.57 -0.24
CA PRO A 62 1.20 12.83 -1.69
C PRO A 62 2.66 12.95 -2.14
N ASN A 63 3.52 13.59 -1.33
CA ASN A 63 4.96 13.69 -1.65
C ASN A 63 5.65 12.32 -1.67
N ALA A 64 5.35 11.46 -0.69
CA ALA A 64 5.88 10.09 -0.64
C ALA A 64 5.34 9.21 -1.78
N ARG A 65 4.10 9.47 -2.23
CA ARG A 65 3.54 8.83 -3.43
C ARG A 65 4.30 9.24 -4.68
N ASN A 66 4.58 10.54 -4.85
CA ASN A 66 5.33 11.06 -5.99
C ASN A 66 6.78 10.53 -6.00
N ASP A 67 7.48 10.56 -4.86
CA ASP A 67 8.82 9.98 -4.74
C ASP A 67 8.81 8.48 -5.05
N LEU A 68 7.79 7.72 -4.63
CA LEU A 68 7.65 6.32 -5.04
C LEU A 68 7.51 6.15 -6.54
N ILE A 69 6.73 6.98 -7.23
CA ILE A 69 6.53 6.92 -8.68
C ILE A 69 7.85 7.20 -9.41
N GLU A 70 8.55 8.26 -9.03
CA GLU A 70 9.85 8.65 -9.59
C GLU A 70 10.90 7.55 -9.39
N ARG A 71 10.83 6.83 -8.26
CA ARG A 71 11.71 5.70 -7.95
C ARG A 71 11.24 4.38 -8.54
N GLU A 72 10.34 4.40 -9.53
CA GLU A 72 9.77 3.21 -10.16
C GLU A 72 9.21 2.20 -9.14
N TYR A 73 8.52 2.71 -8.13
CA TYR A 73 7.90 1.99 -7.02
C TYR A 73 8.90 1.22 -6.13
N ARG A 74 10.18 1.63 -6.08
CA ARG A 74 11.20 1.06 -5.17
C ARG A 74 11.18 1.76 -3.81
N PRO A 75 10.59 1.16 -2.76
CA PRO A 75 10.35 1.86 -1.51
C PRO A 75 11.61 2.01 -0.65
N LEU A 76 11.85 3.23 -0.18
CA LEU A 76 12.80 3.52 0.90
C LEU A 76 12.24 3.09 2.27
N SER A 77 13.05 3.27 3.32
CA SER A 77 12.62 2.95 4.68
C SER A 77 11.35 3.72 5.08
N ILE A 78 11.28 5.01 4.76
CA ILE A 78 10.11 5.85 5.07
C ILE A 78 8.84 5.38 4.34
N HIS A 79 8.95 5.07 3.04
CA HIS A 79 7.83 4.50 2.26
C HIS A 79 7.32 3.20 2.87
N LYS A 80 8.23 2.32 3.29
CA LYS A 80 7.85 1.06 3.93
C LYS A 80 7.03 1.30 5.19
N LYS A 81 7.39 2.29 6.01
CA LYS A 81 6.64 2.62 7.24
C LYS A 81 5.21 3.05 6.92
N MET A 82 5.03 3.96 5.96
CA MET A 82 3.71 4.41 5.51
C MET A 82 2.89 3.28 4.88
N ILE A 83 3.52 2.46 4.04
CA ILE A 83 2.88 1.28 3.44
C ILE A 83 2.36 0.36 4.55
N TRP A 84 3.15 0.06 5.58
CA TRP A 84 2.70 -0.77 6.69
C TRP A 84 1.55 -0.13 7.48
N ALA A 85 1.59 1.18 7.72
CA ALA A 85 0.46 1.88 8.35
C ALA A 85 -0.81 1.75 7.50
N SER A 86 -0.70 1.94 6.18
CA SER A 86 -1.81 1.76 5.25
C SER A 86 -2.34 0.33 5.23
N VAL A 87 -1.47 -0.68 5.21
CA VAL A 87 -1.87 -2.10 5.22
C VAL A 87 -2.64 -2.43 6.50
N LEU A 88 -2.14 -1.98 7.66
CA LEU A 88 -2.79 -2.21 8.94
C LEU A 88 -4.17 -1.55 9.03
N VAL A 89 -4.32 -0.32 8.52
CA VAL A 89 -5.58 0.41 8.49
C VAL A 89 -6.59 -0.22 7.51
N SER A 90 -6.11 -0.70 6.36
CA SER A 90 -6.97 -1.25 5.32
C SER A 90 -7.41 -2.69 5.59
N TYR A 91 -6.85 -3.37 6.60
CA TYR A 91 -7.23 -4.73 6.95
C TYR A 91 -8.59 -4.79 7.66
N LYS A 92 -9.58 -5.45 7.03
CA LYS A 92 -10.96 -5.56 7.53
C LYS A 92 -11.36 -6.98 7.95
N GLY A 93 -10.40 -7.89 8.14
CA GLY A 93 -10.69 -9.26 8.60
C GLY A 93 -11.25 -9.29 10.03
N GLU A 94 -12.03 -10.32 10.34
CA GLU A 94 -12.61 -10.55 11.67
C GLU A 94 -11.52 -10.66 12.76
N ASP A 95 -10.34 -11.16 12.40
CA ASP A 95 -9.17 -11.27 13.26
C ASP A 95 -8.30 -10.01 13.29
N SER A 96 -8.78 -8.84 12.84
CA SER A 96 -8.02 -7.58 12.73
C SER A 96 -7.14 -7.24 13.96
N LYS A 97 -7.64 -7.46 15.18
CA LYS A 97 -6.87 -7.26 16.41
C LYS A 97 -5.70 -8.25 16.53
N ALA A 98 -5.92 -9.51 16.18
CA ALA A 98 -4.89 -10.55 16.18
C ALA A 98 -3.88 -10.32 15.05
N TYR A 99 -4.37 -9.96 13.85
CA TYR A 99 -3.56 -9.54 12.70
C TYR A 99 -2.61 -8.41 13.09
N PHE A 100 -3.13 -7.33 13.69
CA PHE A 100 -2.33 -6.20 14.15
C PHE A 100 -1.22 -6.61 15.10
N LYS A 101 -1.54 -7.40 16.15
CA LYS A 101 -0.56 -7.87 17.13
C LYS A 101 0.54 -8.71 16.48
N ARG A 102 0.17 -9.58 15.53
CA ARG A 102 1.08 -10.46 14.80
C ARG A 102 2.02 -9.66 13.90
N ILE A 103 1.50 -8.73 13.10
CA ILE A 103 2.30 -7.85 12.23
C ILE A 103 3.23 -6.96 13.06
N LYS A 104 2.73 -6.34 14.14
CA LYS A 104 3.55 -5.56 15.08
C LYS A 104 4.74 -6.38 15.57
N GLY A 105 4.51 -7.61 16.04
CA GLY A 105 5.57 -8.51 16.50
C GLY A 105 6.61 -8.79 15.41
N LYS A 106 6.18 -9.06 14.18
CA LYS A 106 7.08 -9.29 13.03
C LYS A 106 7.90 -8.06 12.66
N ILE A 107 7.29 -6.87 12.67
CA ILE A 107 7.95 -5.60 12.38
C ILE A 107 9.01 -5.31 13.45
N ILE A 108 8.65 -5.40 14.74
CA ILE A 108 9.59 -5.16 15.84
C ILE A 108 10.76 -6.15 15.78
N LYS A 109 10.49 -7.44 15.53
CA LYS A 109 11.55 -8.45 15.39
C LYS A 109 12.51 -8.14 14.24
N LYS A 110 12.03 -7.57 13.14
CA LYS A 110 12.83 -7.31 11.93
C LYS A 110 13.56 -5.96 11.94
N TYR A 111 12.92 -4.91 12.44
CA TYR A 111 13.40 -3.53 12.31
C TYR A 111 13.56 -2.80 13.66
N GLY A 112 13.14 -3.42 14.77
CA GLY A 112 13.23 -2.84 16.10
C GLY A 112 12.04 -1.96 16.50
N LEU A 113 11.99 -1.60 17.78
CA LEU A 113 10.89 -0.85 18.38
C LEU A 113 10.78 0.59 17.85
N LYS A 114 11.91 1.25 17.58
CA LYS A 114 11.92 2.62 17.03
C LYS A 114 11.20 2.66 15.68
N TRP A 115 11.52 1.72 14.80
CA TRP A 115 10.88 1.62 13.49
C TRP A 115 9.37 1.36 13.60
N TRP A 116 8.95 0.53 14.55
CA TRP A 116 7.51 0.33 14.84
C TRP A 116 6.82 1.61 15.31
N LYS A 117 7.43 2.40 16.22
CA LYS A 117 6.83 3.65 16.71
C LYS A 117 6.53 4.63 15.57
N ASP A 118 7.40 4.69 14.56
CA ASP A 118 7.18 5.54 13.38
C ASP A 118 6.03 5.03 12.49
N VAL A 119 5.78 3.72 12.45
CA VAL A 119 4.59 3.16 11.79
C VAL A 119 3.35 3.49 12.59
N ASP A 120 3.39 3.23 13.90
CA ASP A 120 2.27 3.39 14.83
C ASP A 120 1.75 4.84 14.85
N SER A 121 2.66 5.83 14.82
CA SER A 121 2.30 7.25 14.75
C SER A 121 1.51 7.63 13.50
N ARG A 122 1.60 6.84 12.42
CA ARG A 122 0.90 7.07 11.15
C ARG A 122 -0.44 6.35 11.05
N ILE A 123 -0.72 5.37 11.91
CA ILE A 123 -1.93 4.54 11.83
C ILE A 123 -3.19 5.39 12.06
N LYS A 124 -3.21 6.20 13.12
CA LYS A 124 -4.37 7.06 13.43
C LYS A 124 -4.61 8.11 12.33
N PRO A 125 -3.59 8.85 11.85
CA PRO A 125 -3.75 9.73 10.69
C PRO A 125 -4.23 9.02 9.42
N ALA A 126 -3.66 7.85 9.09
CA ALA A 126 -4.07 7.08 7.92
C ALA A 126 -5.53 6.61 8.02
N TYR A 127 -5.96 6.17 9.21
CA TYR A 127 -7.36 5.84 9.46
C TYR A 127 -8.27 7.06 9.25
N ALA A 128 -7.91 8.22 9.80
CA ALA A 128 -8.69 9.45 9.62
C ALA A 128 -8.77 9.88 8.15
N ALA A 129 -7.67 9.77 7.40
CA ALA A 129 -7.62 10.01 5.97
C ALA A 129 -8.57 9.05 5.22
N GLN A 130 -8.50 7.75 5.51
CA GLN A 130 -9.39 6.74 4.91
C GLN A 130 -10.87 7.06 5.17
N GLN A 131 -11.24 7.41 6.39
CA GLN A 131 -12.63 7.76 6.72
C GLN A 131 -13.10 9.02 5.96
N ARG A 132 -12.24 10.02 5.80
CA ARG A 132 -12.54 11.22 4.99
C ARG A 132 -12.75 10.87 3.53
N ILE A 133 -11.87 10.03 2.96
CA ILE A 133 -11.99 9.56 1.57
C ILE A 133 -13.30 8.78 1.40
N LEU A 134 -13.59 7.83 2.29
CA LEU A 134 -14.82 7.04 2.23
C LEU A 134 -16.09 7.90 2.36
N LYS A 135 -16.09 8.89 3.27
CA LYS A 135 -17.22 9.82 3.43
C LYS A 135 -17.46 10.63 2.16
N ARG A 136 -16.39 11.13 1.52
CA ARG A 136 -16.49 11.90 0.27
C ARG A 136 -16.93 11.02 -0.89
N VAL A 137 -16.26 9.89 -1.11
CA VAL A 137 -16.61 8.93 -2.16
C VAL A 137 -18.03 8.37 -1.96
N GLY A 138 -18.47 8.21 -0.72
CA GLY A 138 -19.84 7.80 -0.38
C GLY A 138 -20.88 8.91 -0.59
N ALA A 139 -20.52 10.18 -0.37
CA ALA A 139 -21.38 11.33 -0.62
C ALA A 139 -21.55 11.65 -2.11
N LEU A 140 -20.61 11.20 -2.96
CA LEU A 140 -20.72 11.33 -4.41
C LEU A 140 -21.69 10.29 -4.95
N GLY A 141 -22.85 10.76 -5.42
CA GLY A 141 -23.82 9.93 -6.13
C GLY A 141 -23.22 9.30 -7.40
N PRO A 142 -23.81 8.20 -7.94
CA PRO A 142 -23.28 7.49 -9.10
C PRO A 142 -23.03 8.38 -10.33
N GLY A 143 -23.91 9.35 -10.58
CA GLY A 143 -23.77 10.30 -11.69
C GLY A 143 -22.55 11.23 -11.57
N VAL A 144 -22.20 11.65 -10.36
CA VAL A 144 -21.01 12.50 -10.12
C VAL A 144 -19.72 11.68 -10.30
N LYS A 145 -19.71 10.41 -9.87
CA LYS A 145 -18.56 9.51 -10.12
C LYS A 145 -18.34 9.27 -11.60
N TYR A 146 -19.42 9.02 -12.35
CA TYR A 146 -19.33 8.87 -13.80
C TYR A 146 -18.84 10.15 -14.46
N PHE A 147 -19.40 11.30 -14.10
CA PHE A 147 -18.97 12.59 -14.65
C PHE A 147 -17.50 12.90 -14.32
N ALA A 148 -17.04 12.59 -13.11
CA ALA A 148 -15.65 12.72 -12.71
C ALA A 148 -14.69 11.87 -13.55
N SER A 149 -15.10 10.66 -13.95
CA SER A 149 -14.28 9.82 -14.83
C SER A 149 -14.19 10.33 -16.28
N GLN A 150 -15.15 11.16 -16.70
CA GLN A 150 -15.22 11.72 -18.05
C GLN A 150 -14.68 13.16 -18.14
N SER A 151 -14.60 13.87 -17.01
CA SER A 151 -14.18 15.28 -16.92
C SER A 151 -12.87 15.42 -16.17
N SER A 152 -11.85 15.94 -16.85
CA SER A 152 -10.53 16.21 -16.26
C SER A 152 -10.60 17.22 -15.10
N PHE A 153 -11.48 18.22 -15.19
CA PHE A 153 -11.66 19.24 -14.16
C PHE A 153 -12.31 18.69 -12.87
N VAL A 154 -13.39 17.91 -13.00
CA VAL A 154 -14.04 17.30 -11.83
C VAL A 154 -13.15 16.19 -11.25
N GLY A 155 -12.45 15.44 -12.09
CA GLY A 155 -11.44 14.49 -11.67
C GLY A 155 -10.29 15.15 -10.89
N SER A 156 -9.77 16.30 -11.33
CA SER A 156 -8.70 17.01 -10.62
C SER A 156 -9.17 17.52 -9.25
N MET A 157 -10.38 18.07 -9.17
CA MET A 157 -10.94 18.55 -7.91
C MET A 157 -11.08 17.41 -6.88
N LEU A 158 -11.54 16.23 -7.31
CA LEU A 158 -11.63 15.06 -6.43
C LEU A 158 -10.25 14.56 -5.99
N ASN A 159 -9.26 14.59 -6.87
CA ASN A 159 -7.89 14.25 -6.53
C ASN A 159 -7.30 15.22 -5.51
N ASP A 160 -7.55 16.53 -5.63
CA ASP A 160 -7.11 17.53 -4.66
C ASP A 160 -7.69 17.29 -3.27
N GLU A 161 -8.97 16.87 -3.20
CA GLU A 161 -9.63 16.53 -1.95
C GLU A 161 -9.10 15.24 -1.32
N ILE A 162 -8.81 14.23 -2.13
CA ILE A 162 -8.15 12.99 -1.68
C ILE A 162 -6.75 13.34 -1.16
N ASP A 163 -5.99 14.15 -1.90
CA ASP A 163 -4.65 14.58 -1.49
C ASP A 163 -4.70 15.41 -0.21
N ALA A 164 -5.71 16.27 -0.02
CA ALA A 164 -5.92 16.97 1.24
C ALA A 164 -6.18 16.03 2.43
N ALA A 165 -6.91 14.93 2.22
CA ALA A 165 -7.08 13.91 3.25
C ALA A 165 -5.76 13.16 3.52
N LEU A 166 -5.01 12.82 2.48
CA LEU A 166 -3.74 12.09 2.58
C LEU A 166 -2.62 12.92 3.21
N ARG A 167 -2.63 14.25 3.07
CA ARG A 167 -1.71 15.19 3.75
C ARG A 167 -1.81 15.13 5.29
N MET A 168 -2.84 14.51 5.85
CA MET A 168 -2.91 14.26 7.29
C MET A 168 -1.87 13.25 7.76
N ILE A 169 -1.40 12.36 6.88
CA ILE A 169 -0.42 11.33 7.19
C ILE A 169 0.97 11.99 7.27
N PRO A 170 1.70 11.88 8.40
CA PRO A 170 3.03 12.47 8.52
C PRO A 170 3.98 11.99 7.43
N GLU A 171 4.69 12.93 6.81
CA GLU A 171 5.66 12.67 5.73
C GLU A 171 6.95 12.00 6.25
N ASP A 172 7.33 12.25 7.50
CA ASP A 172 8.67 12.05 8.10
C ASP A 172 8.84 10.91 9.12
#